data_AF-A0A2L2XGU3-F1
#
_entry.id   AF-A0A2L2XGU3-F1
#
_cell.length_a   1.000
_cell.length_b   1.000
_cell.length_c   1.000
_cell.angle_alpha   90.00
_cell.angle_beta   90.00
_cell.angle_gamma   90.00
#
_symmetry.space_group_name_H-M   'P 1'
#
loop_
_entity.id
_entity.type
_entity.pdbx_description
1 polymer ?
#
loop_
_entity_poly.entity_id
_entity_poly.type
_entity_poly.pdbx_seq_one_letter_code
_entity_poly.pdbx_strand_id
1 'polypeptide(L)'
;MAKELLWSEDMDYVYGWKKDFESKDEFIGEVKKQYEDGECEVVNVKIEPCIASEEGIPGDKVIPLALTDVVIENFYTAQVQPINEE
;
A
#
# COMPACT_ATOMS: atom_id res chain seq x y z
N MET A 1 0.62 -10.35 -14.75
CA MET A 1 1.69 -9.73 -13.94
C MET A 1 1.24 -9.81 -12.50
N ALA A 2 2.12 -10.18 -11.56
CA ALA A 2 1.75 -10.20 -10.15
C ALA A 2 1.44 -8.76 -9.72
N LYS A 3 0.34 -8.56 -8.98
CA LYS A 3 0.03 -7.24 -8.42
C LYS A 3 0.87 -7.08 -7.17
N GLU A 4 1.75 -6.09 -7.18
CA GLU A 4 2.68 -5.86 -6.10
C GLU A 4 2.00 -5.04 -5.00
N LEU A 5 1.92 -5.63 -3.80
CA LEU A 5 1.46 -4.95 -2.61
C LEU A 5 2.67 -4.50 -1.79
N LEU A 6 2.63 -3.26 -1.35
CA LEU A 6 3.63 -2.69 -0.45
C LEU A 6 3.06 -2.75 0.97
N TRP A 7 3.87 -3.23 1.91
CA TRP A 7 3.48 -3.40 3.30
C TRP A 7 4.29 -2.45 4.18
N SER A 8 3.66 -1.92 5.24
CA SER A 8 4.41 -1.27 6.31
C SER A 8 5.28 -2.29 7.05
N GLU A 9 6.32 -1.82 7.74
CA GLU A 9 7.21 -2.68 8.53
C GLU A 9 6.44 -3.54 9.55
N ASP A 10 5.40 -2.98 10.19
CA ASP A 10 4.56 -3.67 11.17
C ASP A 10 3.44 -4.52 10.54
N MET A 11 3.34 -4.57 9.21
CA MET A 11 2.24 -5.22 8.44
C MET A 11 0.82 -4.73 8.74
N ASP A 12 0.66 -3.68 9.54
CA ASP A 12 -0.63 -3.03 9.86
C ASP A 12 -1.24 -2.25 8.68
N TYR A 13 -0.42 -1.83 7.73
CA TYR A 13 -0.84 -1.08 6.55
C TYR A 13 -0.39 -1.75 5.26
N VAL A 14 -1.27 -1.70 4.27
CA VAL A 14 -1.02 -2.22 2.93
C VAL A 14 -1.40 -1.19 1.87
N TYR A 15 -0.56 -1.12 0.84
CA TYR A 15 -0.66 -0.15 -0.24
C TYR A 15 -0.59 -0.87 -1.58
N GLY A 16 -1.48 -0.49 -2.50
CA GLY A 16 -1.48 -1.01 -3.86
C GLY A 16 -1.72 0.10 -4.86
N TRP A 17 -0.94 0.13 -5.94
CA TRP A 17 -1.12 1.13 -7.00
C TRP A 17 -2.54 1.06 -7.56
N LYS A 18 -3.29 2.18 -7.56
CA LYS A 18 -4.68 2.15 -8.08
C LYS A 18 -4.69 1.52 -9.49
N LYS A 19 -3.77 1.91 -10.37
CA LYS A 19 -3.75 1.43 -11.78
C LYS A 19 -3.72 -0.10 -11.93
N ASP A 20 -3.26 -0.82 -10.91
CA ASP A 20 -3.16 -2.28 -10.92
C ASP A 20 -4.45 -2.99 -10.44
N PHE A 21 -5.43 -2.22 -9.95
CA PHE A 21 -6.71 -2.74 -9.47
C PHE A 21 -7.89 -2.03 -10.18
N GLU A 22 -8.78 -2.83 -10.76
CA GLU A 22 -10.04 -2.42 -11.35
C GLU A 22 -11.03 -1.99 -10.27
N SER A 23 -11.02 -2.66 -9.11
CA SER A 23 -11.99 -2.43 -8.03
C SER A 23 -11.40 -2.55 -6.62
N LYS A 24 -12.13 -2.05 -5.63
CA LYS A 24 -11.81 -2.19 -4.21
C LYS A 24 -11.83 -3.66 -3.76
N ASP A 25 -12.80 -4.44 -4.24
CA ASP A 25 -12.92 -5.86 -3.88
C ASP A 25 -11.74 -6.68 -4.39
N GLU A 26 -11.24 -6.35 -5.59
CA GLU A 26 -10.05 -6.96 -6.16
C GLU A 26 -8.79 -6.66 -5.33
N PHE A 27 -8.66 -5.43 -4.85
CA PHE A 27 -7.59 -5.05 -3.92
C PHE A 27 -7.67 -5.85 -2.61
N ILE A 28 -8.84 -5.90 -1.97
CA ILE A 28 -9.05 -6.68 -0.74
C ILE A 28 -8.74 -8.16 -0.95
N GLY A 29 -9.16 -8.73 -2.08
CA GLY A 29 -8.90 -10.13 -2.41
C GLY A 29 -7.40 -10.43 -2.57
N GLU A 30 -6.64 -9.52 -3.19
CA GLU A 30 -5.19 -9.68 -3.33
C GLU A 30 -4.47 -9.55 -1.98
N VAL A 31 -4.89 -8.59 -1.14
CA VAL A 31 -4.35 -8.42 0.23
C VAL A 31 -4.52 -9.71 1.03
N LYS A 32 -5.74 -10.27 1.06
CA LYS A 32 -6.03 -11.51 1.79
C LYS A 32 -5.27 -12.73 1.24
N LYS A 33 -4.89 -12.71 -0.03
CA LYS A 33 -4.14 -13.80 -0.67
C LYS A 33 -2.65 -13.74 -0.35
N GLN A 34 -2.09 -12.54 -0.22
CA GLN A 34 -0.66 -12.31 0.04
C GLN A 34 -0.34 -12.18 1.54
N TYR A 35 -1.35 -12.07 2.40
CA TYR A 35 -1.15 -12.04 3.85
C TYR A 35 -0.66 -13.41 4.35
N GLU A 36 0.55 -13.44 4.92
CA GLU A 36 1.22 -14.68 5.32
C GLU A 36 0.87 -15.15 6.74
N ASP A 37 0.33 -14.27 7.58
CA ASP A 37 0.08 -14.54 9.02
C ASP A 37 -1.31 -15.15 9.31
N GLY A 38 -2.04 -15.60 8.29
CA GLY A 38 -3.32 -16.31 8.45
C GLY A 38 -4.53 -15.55 7.91
N GLU A 39 -5.61 -15.47 8.70
CA GLU A 39 -6.80 -14.71 8.31
C GLU A 39 -6.70 -13.25 8.77
N CYS A 40 -7.04 -12.33 7.87
CA CYS A 40 -7.05 -10.90 8.16
C CYS A 40 -8.35 -10.22 7.74
N GLU A 41 -8.68 -9.16 8.48
CA GLU A 41 -9.66 -8.17 8.08
C GLU A 41 -8.96 -6.97 7.44
N VAL A 42 -9.51 -6.49 6.32
CA VAL A 42 -9.00 -5.32 5.60
C VAL A 42 -9.99 -4.18 5.81
N VAL A 43 -9.60 -3.21 6.64
CA VAL A 43 -10.46 -2.11 7.07
C VAL A 43 -9.95 -0.76 6.55
N ASN A 44 -10.80 0.26 6.60
CA ASN A 44 -10.47 1.64 6.20
C ASN A 44 -9.91 1.80 4.78
N VAL A 45 -10.33 0.94 3.85
CA VAL A 45 -9.88 1.01 2.45
C VAL A 45 -10.33 2.30 1.78
N LYS A 46 -9.37 3.10 1.33
CA LYS A 46 -9.59 4.35 0.58
C LYS A 46 -8.62 4.47 -0.59
N ILE A 47 -8.90 5.42 -1.49
CA ILE A 47 -7.98 5.83 -2.55
C ILE A 47 -7.46 7.22 -2.19
N GLU A 48 -6.14 7.38 -2.13
CA GLU A 48 -5.52 8.68 -1.86
C GLU A 48 -4.19 8.85 -2.61
N PRO A 49 -3.75 10.10 -2.87
CA PRO A 49 -2.44 10.36 -3.44
C PRO A 49 -1.35 10.02 -2.43
N CYS A 50 -0.42 9.16 -2.82
CA CYS A 50 0.75 8.79 -2.01
C CYS A 50 2.04 9.14 -2.74
N ILE A 51 3.12 9.21 -1.96
CA ILE A 51 4.49 9.36 -2.43
C ILE A 51 5.13 7.98 -2.38
N ALA A 52 5.64 7.50 -3.51
CA ALA A 52 6.49 6.30 -3.56
C ALA A 52 7.89 6.69 -4.00
N SER A 53 8.89 6.15 -3.32
CA SER A 53 10.32 6.39 -3.56
C SER A 53 11.09 5.12 -3.19
N GLU A 54 12.16 4.83 -3.91
CA GLU A 54 13.12 3.79 -3.56
C GLU A 54 14.01 4.22 -2.38
N GLU A 55 14.38 5.51 -2.35
CA GLU A 55 15.17 6.11 -1.27
C GLU A 55 14.34 7.10 -0.44
N GLY A 56 14.58 7.14 0.88
CA GLY A 56 13.92 8.12 1.74
C GLY A 56 14.28 9.56 1.38
N ILE A 57 13.29 10.46 1.39
CA ILE A 57 13.52 11.90 1.17
C ILE A 57 13.95 12.55 2.51
N PRO A 58 15.14 13.16 2.61
CA PRO A 58 15.55 13.87 3.82
C PRO A 58 14.64 15.07 4.08
N GLY A 59 14.10 15.17 5.29
CA GLY A 59 13.10 16.20 5.66
C GLY A 59 13.60 17.64 5.66
N ASP A 60 14.91 17.86 5.56
CA ASP A 60 15.57 19.18 5.52
C ASP A 60 15.96 19.63 4.11
N LYS A 61 15.70 18.82 3.08
CA LYS A 61 16.08 19.12 1.69
C LYS A 61 14.89 19.55 0.84
N VAL A 62 15.14 20.52 -0.03
CA VAL A 62 14.23 20.91 -1.12
C VAL A 62 14.83 20.42 -2.43
N ILE A 63 14.21 19.41 -3.03
CA ILE A 63 14.67 18.80 -4.27
C ILE A 63 13.51 18.85 -5.27
N PRO A 64 13.72 19.37 -6.50
CA PRO A 64 12.71 19.29 -7.55
C PRO A 64 12.35 17.82 -7.87
N LEU A 65 11.05 17.51 -8.00
CA LEU A 65 10.57 16.16 -8.34
C LEU A 65 11.22 15.57 -9.60
N ALA A 66 11.54 16.41 -10.59
CA ALA A 66 12.20 15.97 -11.83
C ALA A 66 13.63 15.43 -11.61
N LEU A 67 14.21 15.64 -10.43
CA LEU A 67 15.55 15.20 -10.04
C LEU A 67 15.51 14.06 -9.00
N THR A 68 14.33 13.50 -8.72
CA THR A 68 14.13 12.40 -7.77
C THR A 68 13.53 11.18 -8.45
N ASP A 69 13.71 10.01 -7.84
CA ASP A 69 12.99 8.77 -8.10
C ASP A 69 11.53 8.79 -7.61
N VAL A 70 11.17 9.84 -6.86
CA VAL A 70 9.84 10.02 -6.28
C VAL A 70 8.75 10.10 -7.36
N VAL A 71 7.70 9.33 -7.14
CA VAL A 71 6.46 9.39 -7.92
C VAL A 71 5.28 9.67 -7.00
N ILE A 72 4.36 10.49 -7.51
CA ILE A 72 3.11 10.85 -6.83
C ILE A 72 1.97 10.28 -7.64
N GLU A 73 1.33 9.22 -7.14
CA GLU A 73 0.20 8.57 -7.79
C GLU A 73 -0.89 8.23 -6.77
N ASN A 74 -2.06 7.82 -7.27
CA ASN A 74 -3.14 7.33 -6.41
C ASN A 74 -2.92 5.86 -6.04
N PHE A 75 -3.05 5.57 -4.76
CA PHE A 75 -2.96 4.22 -4.20
C PHE A 75 -4.26 3.85 -3.53
N TYR A 76 -4.60 2.56 -3.57
CA TYR A 76 -5.41 1.97 -2.53
C TYR A 76 -4.59 1.88 -1.26
N THR A 77 -5.14 2.35 -0.15
CA THR A 77 -4.54 2.26 1.18
C THR A 77 -5.55 1.61 2.10
N ALA A 78 -5.08 0.72 2.97
CA ALA A 78 -5.93 0.04 3.94
C ALA A 78 -5.14 -0.33 5.19
N GLN A 79 -5.89 -0.59 6.25
CA GLN A 79 -5.38 -1.22 7.46
C GLN A 79 -5.68 -2.71 7.41
N VAL A 80 -4.73 -3.50 7.86
CA VAL A 80 -4.86 -4.96 8.00
C VAL A 80 -4.87 -5.29 9.48
N GLN A 81 -5.85 -6.09 9.89
CA GLN A 81 -5.99 -6.54 11.28
C GLN A 81 -6.05 -8.07 11.28
N PRO A 82 -5.22 -8.76 12.07
CA PRO A 82 -5.31 -10.21 12.20
C PRO A 82 -6.63 -10.58 12.87
N ILE A 83 -7.30 -11.61 12.36
CA ILE A 83 -8.47 -12.20 13.02
C ILE A 83 -7.91 -13.18 14.05
N ASN A 84 -7.73 -12.73 15.29
CA ASN A 84 -7.44 -13.66 16.38
C ASN A 84 -8.70 -14.51 16.63
N GLU A 85 -8.62 -15.80 16.33
CA GLU A 85 -9.55 -16.79 16.91
C GLU A 85 -9.24 -16.88 18.41
N GLU A 86 -10.12 -16.34 19.26
CA GLU A 86 -10.11 -16.61 20.72
C GLU A 86 -10.32 -18.09 21.04
#